data_AF-A0A151F648-F1
#
_entry.id   AF-A0A151F648-F1
#
_cell.length_a   1.000
_cell.length_b   1.000
_cell.length_c   1.000
_cell.angle_alpha   90.00
_cell.angle_beta   90.00
_cell.angle_gamma   90.00
#
_symmetry.space_group_name_H-M   'P 1'
#
loop_
_entity.id
_entity.type
_entity.pdbx_description
1 polymer ?
#
loop_
_entity_poly.entity_id
_entity_poly.type
_entity_poly.pdbx_seq_one_letter_code
_entity_poly.pdbx_strand_id
1 'polypeptide(L)'
;MNVLTYSILLAIVAVLVITGIIALLVWKKKKEQPPAETDYRVFFILGVCWFPLGVVFMSTGNPIGYVFFALGLVYLVIGLANRDKWKKE
;
A
#
# COMPACT_ATOMS: atom_id res chain seq x y z
N MET A 1 11.93 -24.73 16.33
CA MET A 1 11.41 -23.41 15.90
C MET A 1 12.61 -22.49 15.74
N ASN A 2 12.90 -22.04 14.51
CA ASN A 2 14.14 -21.35 14.18
C ASN A 2 14.06 -19.85 14.46
N VAL A 3 15.18 -19.21 14.78
CA VAL A 3 15.32 -17.75 14.96
C VAL A 3 14.69 -16.98 13.79
N LEU A 4 14.88 -17.50 12.57
CA LEU A 4 14.30 -16.97 11.33
C LEU A 4 12.77 -16.88 11.37
N THR A 5 12.10 -17.88 11.94
CA THR A 5 10.64 -17.92 12.09
C THR A 5 10.15 -16.83 13.06
N TYR A 6 10.89 -16.56 14.13
CA TYR A 6 10.55 -15.49 15.09
C TYR A 6 10.73 -14.10 14.48
N SER A 7 11.79 -13.88 13.71
CA SER A 7 12.02 -12.60 13.01
C SER A 7 10.91 -12.28 12.01
N ILE A 8 10.43 -13.28 11.27
CA ILE A 8 9.30 -13.14 10.32
C ILE A 8 8.01 -12.80 11.07
N LEU A 9 7.70 -13.51 12.16
CA LEU A 9 6.53 -13.22 13.00
C LEU A 9 6.55 -11.80 13.56
N LEU A 10 7.69 -11.36 14.09
CA LEU A 10 7.87 -9.99 14.60
C LEU A 10 7.65 -8.93 13.52
N ALA A 11 8.16 -9.16 12.30
CA ALA A 11 7.95 -8.25 11.18
C ALA A 11 6.47 -8.14 10.80
N ILE A 12 5.75 -9.27 10.75
CA ILE A 12 4.31 -9.29 10.45
C ILE A 12 3.53 -8.53 11.54
N VAL A 13 3.83 -8.78 12.82
CA VAL A 13 3.18 -8.09 13.94
C VAL A 13 3.45 -6.59 13.88
N ALA A 14 4.69 -6.17 13.60
CA ALA A 14 5.04 -4.76 13.46
C ALA A 14 4.24 -4.09 12.32
N VAL A 15 4.14 -4.73 11.16
CA VAL A 15 3.35 -4.23 10.02
C VAL A 15 1.87 -4.09 10.40
N LEU A 16 1.29 -5.08 11.09
CA LEU A 16 -0.11 -5.05 11.54
C LEU A 16 -0.36 -3.92 12.54
N VAL A 17 0.56 -3.71 13.49
CA VAL A 17 0.47 -2.61 14.47
C VAL A 17 0.53 -1.26 13.77
N ILE A 18 1.48 -1.08 12.84
CA ILE A 18 1.62 0.17 12.09
C ILE A 18 0.36 0.43 11.24
N THR A 19 -0.14 -0.56 10.52
CA THR A 19 -1.38 -0.41 9.72
C THR A 19 -2.60 -0.11 10.60
N GLY A 20 -2.72 -0.77 11.76
CA GLY A 20 -3.77 -0.49 12.73
C GLY A 20 -3.73 0.95 13.26
N ILE A 21 -2.53 1.46 13.60
CA ILE A 21 -2.34 2.85 14.04
C ILE A 21 -2.74 3.82 12.94
N ILE A 22 -2.26 3.61 11.71
CA ILE A 22 -2.59 4.46 10.56
C ILE A 22 -4.11 4.47 10.33
N ALA A 23 -4.76 3.29 10.36
CA ALA A 23 -6.20 3.18 10.19
C ALA A 23 -6.98 3.95 11.27
N LEU A 24 -6.57 3.86 12.54
CA LEU A 24 -7.17 4.61 13.65
C LEU A 24 -7.01 6.13 13.47
N LEU A 25 -5.83 6.59 13.06
CA LEU A 25 -5.55 8.01 12.82
C LEU A 25 -6.39 8.56 11.66
N VAL A 26 -6.52 7.80 10.57
CA VAL A 26 -7.36 8.15 9.43
C VAL A 26 -8.84 8.17 9.82
N TRP A 27 -9.30 7.20 10.60
CA TRP A 27 -10.70 7.13 11.02
C TRP A 27 -11.08 8.29 11.95
N LYS A 28 -10.17 8.68 12.85
CA LYS A 28 -10.33 9.85 13.72
C LYS A 28 -10.40 11.15 12.91
N LYS A 29 -9.50 11.34 11.94
CA LYS A 29 -9.51 12.51 11.05
C LYS A 29 -10.75 12.61 10.17
N LYS A 30 -11.28 11.49 9.67
CA LYS A 30 -12.51 11.47 8.86
C LYS A 30 -13.75 11.96 9.62
N LYS A 31 -13.75 11.87 10.96
CA LYS A 31 -14.85 12.35 11.80
C LYS A 31 -14.83 13.88 11.98
N GLU A 32 -13.69 14.51 11.76
CA GLU A 32 -13.45 15.95 12.01
C GLU A 32 -13.43 16.80 10.74
N GLN A 33 -13.37 16.20 9.55
CA GLN A 33 -13.30 16.92 8.27
C GLN A 33 -14.42 16.46 7.31
N PRO A 34 -14.95 17.36 6.46
CA PRO A 34 -15.87 16.97 5.38
C PRO A 34 -15.22 15.87 4.52
N PRO A 35 -16.02 14.99 3.87
CA PRO A 35 -15.48 13.91 3.07
C PRO A 35 -14.56 14.48 2.00
N ALA A 36 -13.25 14.39 2.22
CA ALA A 36 -12.26 14.81 1.26
C ALA A 36 -12.49 13.97 0.00
N GLU A 37 -12.71 14.63 -1.14
CA GLU A 37 -12.73 13.96 -2.43
C GLU A 37 -11.47 13.12 -2.56
N THR A 38 -11.68 11.82 -2.79
CA THR A 38 -10.58 10.85 -2.88
C THR A 38 -9.78 11.17 -4.13
N ASP A 39 -8.53 11.57 -3.96
CA ASP A 39 -7.65 11.82 -5.10
C ASP A 39 -7.14 10.50 -5.67
N TYR A 40 -7.78 10.05 -6.75
CA TYR A 40 -7.44 8.82 -7.42
C TYR A 40 -6.05 8.85 -8.08
N ARG A 41 -5.45 10.04 -8.26
CA ARG A 41 -4.06 10.19 -8.73
C ARG A 41 -3.08 9.59 -7.73
N VAL A 42 -3.37 9.64 -6.43
CA VAL A 42 -2.50 9.06 -5.39
C VAL A 42 -2.39 7.55 -5.54
N PHE A 43 -3.48 6.86 -5.86
CA PHE A 43 -3.43 5.42 -6.13
C PHE A 43 -2.59 5.10 -7.36
N PHE A 44 -2.70 5.91 -8.43
CA PHE A 44 -1.85 5.71 -9.60
C PHE A 44 -0.36 5.89 -9.26
N ILE A 45 0.00 6.93 -8.50
CA ILE A 45 1.39 7.18 -8.05
C ILE A 45 1.90 6.02 -7.19
N LEU A 46 1.11 5.57 -6.22
CA LEU A 46 1.45 4.40 -5.39
C LEU A 46 1.63 3.14 -6.23
N GLY A 47 0.77 2.93 -7.23
CA GLY A 47 0.89 1.82 -8.17
C GLY A 47 2.20 1.86 -8.96
N VAL A 48 2.55 3.02 -9.52
CA VAL A 48 3.80 3.24 -10.27
C VAL A 48 5.04 3.08 -9.37
N CYS A 49 4.96 3.37 -8.08
CA CYS A 49 6.06 3.11 -7.15
C CYS A 49 6.16 1.62 -6.75
N TRP A 50 5.04 1.00 -6.38
CA TRP A 50 5.06 -0.33 -5.77
C TRP A 50 5.18 -1.46 -6.80
N PHE A 51 4.63 -1.28 -8.00
CA PHE A 51 4.71 -2.26 -9.08
C PHE A 51 6.16 -2.60 -9.48
N PRO A 52 7.03 -1.64 -9.85
CA PRO A 52 8.42 -1.94 -10.19
C PRO A 52 9.21 -2.40 -8.96
N LEU A 53 8.90 -1.90 -7.77
CA LEU A 53 9.52 -2.35 -6.53
C LEU A 53 9.24 -3.85 -6.28
N GLY A 54 8.02 -4.31 -6.56
CA GLY A 54 7.70 -5.74 -6.54
C GLY A 54 8.49 -6.57 -7.55
N VAL A 55 8.69 -6.07 -8.77
CA VAL A 55 9.55 -6.72 -9.79
C VAL A 55 10.99 -6.85 -9.28
N VAL A 56 11.55 -5.79 -8.68
CA VAL A 56 12.90 -5.82 -8.10
C VAL A 56 12.99 -6.86 -6.98
N PHE A 57 12.04 -6.91 -6.05
CA PHE A 57 12.07 -7.91 -4.97
C PHE A 57 11.84 -9.35 -5.47
N MET A 58 11.06 -9.56 -6.53
CA MET A 58 10.96 -10.88 -7.15
C MET A 58 12.26 -11.32 -7.79
N SER A 59 13.00 -10.39 -8.41
CA SER A 59 14.30 -10.68 -9.03
C SER A 59 15.36 -11.13 -8.01
N THR A 60 15.21 -10.74 -6.74
CA THR A 60 16.09 -11.17 -5.64
C THR A 60 15.64 -12.48 -4.99
N GLY A 61 14.56 -13.10 -5.48
CA GLY A 61 13.98 -14.32 -4.91
C GLY A 61 13.20 -14.08 -3.61
N ASN A 62 12.95 -12.82 -3.23
CA ASN A 62 12.22 -12.51 -2.01
C ASN A 62 10.70 -12.63 -2.27
N PRO A 63 9.98 -13.50 -1.52
CA PRO A 63 8.55 -13.70 -1.72
C PRO A 63 7.70 -12.44 -1.49
N ILE A 64 8.22 -11.43 -0.77
CA ILE A 64 7.54 -10.15 -0.61
C ILE A 64 7.34 -9.41 -1.95
N GLY A 65 8.15 -9.73 -2.97
CA GLY A 65 8.03 -9.15 -4.29
C GLY A 65 6.67 -9.39 -4.94
N TYR A 66 6.10 -10.60 -4.76
CA TYR A 66 4.76 -10.92 -5.25
C TYR A 66 3.69 -10.03 -4.61
N VAL A 67 3.84 -9.70 -3.34
CA VAL A 67 2.91 -8.83 -2.60
C VAL A 67 2.97 -7.40 -3.12
N PHE A 68 4.18 -6.83 -3.24
CA PHE A 68 4.37 -5.48 -3.77
C PHE A 68 3.92 -5.35 -5.22
N PHE A 69 4.16 -6.37 -6.04
CA PHE A 69 3.73 -6.39 -7.43
C PHE A 69 2.21 -6.44 -7.55
N ALA A 70 1.54 -7.34 -6.82
CA ALA A 70 0.09 -7.44 -6.82
C ALA A 70 -0.56 -6.14 -6.32
N LEU A 71 -0.10 -5.58 -5.20
CA LEU A 71 -0.60 -4.31 -4.67
C LEU A 71 -0.34 -3.14 -5.61
N GLY A 72 0.86 -3.07 -6.18
CA GLY A 72 1.23 -2.07 -7.17
C GLY A 72 0.32 -2.13 -8.39
N LEU A 73 0.06 -3.32 -8.92
CA LEU A 73 -0.82 -3.53 -10.06
C LEU A 73 -2.26 -3.12 -9.73
N VAL A 74 -2.78 -3.51 -8.57
CA VAL A 74 -4.14 -3.12 -8.11
C VAL A 74 -4.26 -1.60 -8.01
N TYR A 75 -3.30 -0.91 -7.39
CA TYR A 75 -3.33 0.54 -7.27
C TYR A 75 -3.18 1.25 -8.61
N LEU A 76 -2.36 0.72 -9.50
CA LEU A 76 -2.19 1.24 -10.85
C LEU A 76 -3.51 1.14 -11.63
N VAL A 77 -4.20 0.01 -11.55
CA VAL A 77 -5.52 -0.19 -12.18
C VAL A 77 -6.58 0.73 -11.55
N ILE A 78 -6.67 0.81 -10.22
CA ILE A 78 -7.63 1.69 -9.54
C ILE A 78 -7.41 3.16 -9.94
N GLY A 79 -6.15 3.60 -9.94
CA GLY A 79 -5.79 4.96 -10.31
C GLY A 79 -6.08 5.26 -11.77
N LEU A 80 -5.78 4.34 -12.69
CA LEU A 80 -6.01 4.53 -14.13
C LEU A 80 -7.51 4.42 -14.49
N ALA A 81 -8.25 3.52 -13.85
CA ALA A 81 -9.69 3.35 -14.08
C ALA A 81 -10.52 4.55 -13.59
N ASN A 82 -10.02 5.31 -12.60
CA ASN A 82 -10.64 6.54 -12.10
C ASN A 82 -9.87 7.79 -12.52
N ARG A 83 -9.22 7.76 -13.70
CA ARG A 83 -8.43 8.88 -14.23
C ARG A 83 -9.26 10.15 -14.44
N ASP A 84 -10.54 10.00 -14.70
CA ASP A 84 -11.54 11.08 -14.78
C ASP A 84 -11.68 11.87 -13.47
N LYS A 85 -11.44 11.21 -12.33
CA LYS A 85 -11.55 11.77 -10.97
C LYS A 85 -10.21 12.22 -10.40
N TRP A 86 -9.17 12.28 -11.23
CA TRP A 86 -7.92 12.88 -10.79
C TRP A 86 -8.16 14.35 -10.53
N LYS A 87 -7.77 14.81 -9.34
CA LYS A 87 -7.79 16.25 -9.06
C LYS A 87 -6.94 16.95 -10.10
N LYS A 88 -7.57 17.84 -10.85
CA LYS A 88 -6.89 18.78 -11.74
C LYS A 88 -6.52 19.96 -10.86
N GLU A 89 -5.24 20.31 -10.86
CA GLU A 89 -4.74 21.56 -10.28
C GLU A 89 -5.36 22.75 -10.99
#